data_AF-N9KRD5-F1
#
_entry.id   AF-N9KRD5-F1
#
_cell.length_a   1.000
_cell.length_b   1.000
_cell.length_c   1.000
_cell.angle_alpha   90.00
_cell.angle_beta   90.00
_cell.angle_gamma   90.00
#
_symmetry.space_group_name_H-M   'P 1'
#
loop_
_entity.id
_entity.type
_entity.pdbx_description
1 polymer ?
#
loop_
_entity_poly.entity_id
_entity_poly.type
_entity_poly.pdbx_seq_one_letter_code
_entity_poly.pdbx_strand_id
1 'polypeptide(L)'
;MSKIVWGGIGVVVLAGAVSTGNLYADKSLKAHYQQNLKPAPNISVQYTDYAMGSLQGTAKWSMSIVPDACNAKEKLVFNGQDQIQRTWKGYTIHSQLDLAQGQGAYAEFFQQPLKVTTQVNWLGVSTTQLQTPVIEKKEAGLYTRIDPIQIKFQAKQSQGQHKILNMSFDVPELSIRDQSGNTQLKGVHFKTNQALNAQYLEPGYFEFNIVKMQRQDAKAEGSGQLKDLSWRMDTQLHERTVDVQSKFKIAEMGLNNVPAMQDLELNWELKDLQRQKMQILFDILQKQNNSCLEAGNFEKDAIQAMLAVINDGFKFESKQNQLKLGTGSIQADLVGKVMPGHQTTLESLAKMFPNLLEVQTDISFNKQVVKTFTHHYMRAAGKNMSDQELEQMLSAMQANQQIQRDGDVFKLSMHYLYGEKKFLTAQ
;
A
#
# COMPACT_ATOMS: atom_id res chain seq x y z
N MET A 1 -3.08 -0.91 -13.49
CA MET A 1 -3.11 -0.27 -12.16
C MET A 1 -3.12 1.23 -12.38
N SER A 2 -4.10 1.92 -11.79
CA SER A 2 -4.26 3.37 -11.93
C SER A 2 -2.93 4.04 -11.58
N LYS A 3 -2.39 4.85 -12.50
CA LYS A 3 -1.19 5.66 -12.32
C LYS A 3 -1.55 6.83 -11.42
N ILE A 4 -1.86 6.51 -10.16
CA ILE A 4 -2.57 7.43 -9.29
C ILE A 4 -1.71 8.67 -9.02
N VAL A 5 -2.12 9.72 -9.73
CA VAL A 5 -1.95 11.17 -9.65
C VAL A 5 -1.60 11.77 -8.28
N TRP A 6 -1.81 11.06 -7.17
CA TRP A 6 -1.47 11.55 -5.82
C TRP A 6 0.03 11.77 -5.61
N GLY A 7 0.89 10.97 -6.26
CA GLY A 7 2.33 11.21 -6.26
C GLY A 7 2.70 12.56 -6.91
N GLY A 8 1.99 12.95 -7.96
CA GLY A 8 2.28 14.19 -8.71
C GLY A 8 1.86 15.47 -7.98
N ILE A 9 0.78 15.43 -7.21
CA ILE A 9 0.33 16.61 -6.42
C ILE A 9 1.25 16.80 -5.19
N GLY A 10 1.74 15.71 -4.60
CA GLY A 10 2.79 15.77 -3.58
C GLY A 10 4.09 16.38 -4.10
N VAL A 11 4.52 16.05 -5.33
CA VAL A 11 5.80 16.53 -5.87
C VAL A 11 5.83 18.05 -6.08
N VAL A 12 4.71 18.74 -6.24
CA VAL A 12 4.74 20.17 -6.65
C VAL A 12 4.95 21.11 -5.48
N VAL A 13 4.58 20.70 -4.26
CA VAL A 13 4.88 21.52 -3.10
C VAL A 13 6.37 21.41 -2.67
N LEU A 14 7.19 20.72 -3.46
CA LEU A 14 8.65 20.88 -3.46
C LEU A 14 9.11 22.28 -3.96
N ALA A 15 8.18 23.09 -4.49
CA ALA A 15 8.33 24.53 -4.79
C ALA A 15 8.69 25.42 -3.57
N GLY A 16 8.87 24.85 -2.38
CA GLY A 16 9.28 25.59 -1.18
C GLY A 16 10.64 25.21 -0.61
N ALA A 17 11.39 24.25 -1.17
CA ALA A 17 12.63 23.80 -0.55
C ALA A 17 13.78 24.79 -0.82
N VAL A 18 13.88 25.78 0.08
CA VAL A 18 14.98 26.75 0.19
C VAL A 18 16.26 25.99 0.57
N SER A 19 17.25 25.97 -0.33
CA SER A 19 18.61 25.52 0.00
C SER A 19 19.34 26.61 0.75
N THR A 20 20.21 26.19 1.67
CA THR A 20 21.21 26.98 2.41
C THR A 20 20.71 27.72 3.65
N GLY A 21 21.39 27.41 4.77
CA GLY A 21 21.05 27.89 6.10
C GLY A 21 21.09 29.42 6.23
N ASN A 22 20.40 29.86 7.29
CA ASN A 22 20.17 31.18 7.90
C ASN A 22 20.70 32.49 7.27
N LEU A 23 21.87 32.51 6.61
CA LEU A 23 22.48 33.71 6.01
C LEU A 23 22.13 33.93 4.53
N TYR A 24 21.73 32.88 3.80
CA TYR A 24 21.45 32.94 2.35
C TYR A 24 20.00 32.55 1.99
N ALA A 25 19.17 32.31 3.00
CA ALA A 25 17.82 31.79 2.82
C ALA A 25 16.93 32.70 1.95
N ASP A 26 16.99 34.03 2.11
CA ASP A 26 16.18 34.94 1.28
C ASP A 26 16.67 35.01 -0.17
N LYS A 27 17.99 34.96 -0.39
CA LYS A 27 18.59 34.96 -1.73
C LYS A 27 18.29 33.64 -2.46
N SER A 28 18.32 32.53 -1.73
CA SER A 28 17.98 31.20 -2.21
C SER A 28 16.48 31.08 -2.51
N LEU A 29 15.62 31.60 -1.64
CA LEU A 29 14.17 31.68 -1.86
C LEU A 29 13.86 32.50 -3.11
N LYS A 30 14.46 33.69 -3.25
CA LYS A 30 14.33 34.51 -4.46
C LYS A 30 14.81 33.78 -5.72
N ALA A 31 15.97 33.14 -5.67
CA ALA A 31 16.50 32.37 -6.80
C ALA A 31 15.56 31.22 -7.18
N HIS A 32 14.95 30.55 -6.20
CA HIS A 32 13.97 29.48 -6.43
C HIS A 32 12.75 29.98 -7.22
N TYR A 33 12.13 31.07 -6.76
CA TYR A 33 10.96 31.69 -7.41
C TYR A 33 11.26 32.38 -8.76
N GLN A 34 12.53 32.41 -9.18
CA GLN A 34 12.95 32.97 -10.48
C GLN A 34 13.34 31.88 -11.50
N GLN A 35 13.30 30.60 -11.12
CA GLN A 35 13.67 29.48 -11.98
C GLN A 35 12.44 28.70 -12.43
N ASN A 36 12.37 28.36 -13.72
CA ASN A 36 11.42 27.35 -14.19
C ASN A 36 11.87 25.98 -13.68
N LEU A 37 10.99 25.27 -12.98
CA LEU A 37 11.29 23.99 -12.37
C LEU A 37 10.67 22.84 -13.16
N LYS A 38 11.41 21.74 -13.26
CA LYS A 38 10.92 20.45 -13.76
C LYS A 38 11.20 19.39 -12.68
N PRO A 39 10.39 19.36 -11.60
CA PRO A 39 10.66 18.48 -10.47
C PRO A 39 10.49 16.98 -10.81
N ALA A 40 9.73 16.68 -11.87
CA ALA A 40 9.59 15.34 -12.43
C ALA A 40 9.37 15.43 -13.95
N PRO A 41 9.58 14.35 -14.73
CA PRO A 41 9.40 14.36 -16.18
C PRO A 41 8.03 14.83 -16.65
N ASN A 42 6.97 14.56 -15.88
CA ASN A 42 5.58 14.88 -16.17
C ASN A 42 5.06 16.14 -15.47
N ILE A 43 5.95 16.91 -14.84
CA ILE A 43 5.59 18.11 -14.07
C ILE A 43 6.49 19.27 -14.49
N SER A 44 5.87 20.42 -14.74
CA SER A 44 6.59 21.68 -14.93
C SER A 44 5.94 22.79 -14.12
N VAL A 45 6.76 23.66 -13.54
CA VAL A 45 6.33 24.81 -12.75
C VAL A 45 7.02 26.05 -13.31
N GLN A 46 6.23 27.09 -13.54
CA GLN A 46 6.67 28.39 -14.01
C GLN A 46 6.21 29.45 -13.03
N TYR A 47 7.14 30.25 -12.53
CA TYR A 47 6.82 31.39 -11.66
C TYR A 47 6.64 32.64 -12.53
N THR A 48 5.59 33.39 -12.26
CA THR A 48 5.23 34.59 -13.03
C THR A 48 5.42 35.87 -12.25
N ASP A 49 5.35 35.80 -10.92
CA ASP A 49 5.51 36.95 -10.04
C ASP A 49 6.11 36.51 -8.70
N TYR A 50 7.00 37.33 -8.14
CA TYR A 50 7.59 37.13 -6.83
C TYR A 50 7.97 38.47 -6.21
N ALA A 51 7.36 38.77 -5.07
CA ALA A 51 7.64 39.96 -4.28
C ALA A 51 7.80 39.58 -2.81
N MET A 52 8.93 39.95 -2.20
CA MET A 52 9.23 39.63 -0.81
C MET A 52 9.63 40.90 -0.06
N GLY A 53 8.92 41.18 1.04
CA GLY A 53 9.30 42.17 2.04
C GLY A 53 10.17 41.57 3.15
N SER A 54 10.30 42.26 4.28
CA SER A 54 11.16 41.80 5.39
C SER A 54 10.65 40.54 6.08
N LEU A 55 9.33 40.40 6.24
CA LEU A 55 8.70 39.29 6.96
C LEU A 55 7.62 38.55 6.16
N GLN A 56 7.08 39.18 5.12
CA GLN A 56 5.99 38.64 4.31
C GLN A 56 6.28 38.84 2.82
N GLY A 57 5.77 37.95 2.00
CA GLY A 57 5.85 38.04 0.55
C GLY A 57 4.77 37.24 -0.15
N THR A 58 4.76 37.35 -1.47
CA THR A 58 3.81 36.66 -2.33
C THR A 58 4.49 36.15 -3.58
N ALA A 59 4.01 35.03 -4.09
CA ALA A 59 4.39 34.52 -5.41
C ALA A 59 3.17 34.09 -6.20
N LYS A 60 3.26 34.15 -7.53
CA LYS A 60 2.31 33.55 -8.45
C LYS A 60 3.04 32.58 -9.35
N TRP A 61 2.40 31.45 -9.62
CA TRP A 61 2.96 30.41 -10.44
C TRP A 61 1.90 29.66 -11.21
N SER A 62 2.34 28.98 -12.26
CA SER A 62 1.52 28.05 -13.02
C SER A 62 2.23 26.71 -13.06
N MET A 63 1.48 25.65 -12.82
CA MET A 63 1.95 24.27 -12.87
C MET A 63 1.22 23.54 -13.98
N SER A 64 1.95 22.70 -14.70
CA SER A 64 1.39 21.68 -15.57
C SER A 64 1.75 20.28 -15.08
N ILE A 65 0.75 19.42 -14.91
CA ILE A 65 0.88 17.99 -14.61
C ILE A 65 0.33 17.19 -15.78
N VAL A 66 1.07 16.17 -16.20
CA VAL A 66 0.57 15.08 -17.06
C VAL A 66 0.39 13.84 -16.17
N PRO A 67 -0.84 13.54 -15.71
CA PRO A 67 -1.07 12.50 -14.72
C PRO A 67 -0.84 11.09 -15.29
N ASP A 68 -1.26 10.87 -16.54
CA ASP A 68 -0.94 9.66 -17.28
C ASP A 68 0.13 9.96 -18.35
N ALA A 69 1.34 9.44 -18.15
CA ALA A 69 2.42 9.52 -19.13
C ALA A 69 2.04 8.96 -20.52
N CYS A 70 1.02 8.08 -20.60
CA CYS A 70 0.53 7.48 -21.85
C CYS A 70 -0.66 8.19 -22.46
N ASN A 71 -1.25 9.13 -21.73
CA ASN A 71 -2.24 10.03 -22.27
C ASN A 71 -1.82 11.48 -21.99
N ALA A 72 -0.80 11.94 -22.72
CA ALA A 72 -0.30 13.31 -22.59
C ALA A 72 -1.35 14.40 -22.87
N LYS A 73 -2.52 14.04 -23.44
CA LYS A 73 -3.64 14.94 -23.66
C LYS A 73 -4.42 15.26 -22.38
N GLU A 74 -4.38 14.40 -21.36
CA GLU A 74 -5.01 14.64 -20.04
C GLU A 74 -4.15 15.57 -19.16
N LYS A 75 -3.70 16.68 -19.74
CA LYS A 75 -2.89 17.67 -19.03
C LYS A 75 -3.77 18.47 -18.06
N LEU A 76 -3.33 18.59 -16.82
CA LEU A 76 -3.90 19.50 -15.83
C LEU A 76 -2.98 20.70 -15.66
N VAL A 77 -3.54 21.91 -15.74
CA VAL A 77 -2.84 23.17 -15.50
C VAL A 77 -3.47 23.84 -14.30
N PHE A 78 -2.64 24.17 -13.32
CA PHE A 78 -3.05 24.87 -12.10
C PHE A 78 -2.38 26.23 -12.05
N ASN A 79 -3.12 27.23 -11.58
CA ASN A 79 -2.55 28.51 -11.20
C ASN A 79 -2.50 28.57 -9.68
N GLY A 80 -1.33 28.91 -9.14
CA GLY A 80 -1.09 29.00 -7.72
C GLY A 80 -0.77 30.42 -7.29
N GLN A 81 -1.22 30.77 -6.09
CA GLN A 81 -0.79 31.97 -5.38
C GLN A 81 -0.28 31.59 -4.00
N ASP A 82 0.94 32.02 -3.69
CA ASP A 82 1.61 31.80 -2.41
C ASP A 82 1.54 33.07 -1.56
N GLN A 83 1.26 32.89 -0.28
CA GLN A 83 1.52 33.84 0.79
C GLN A 83 2.65 33.30 1.65
N ILE A 84 3.78 33.99 1.66
CA ILE A 84 5.03 33.58 2.30
C ILE A 84 5.20 34.38 3.58
N GLN A 85 5.43 33.72 4.70
CA GLN A 85 5.71 34.33 5.99
C GLN A 85 7.04 33.81 6.53
N ARG A 86 7.96 34.72 6.83
CA ARG A 86 9.18 34.40 7.59
C ARG A 86 8.85 34.30 9.07
N THR A 87 9.33 33.25 9.70
CA THR A 87 9.18 32.96 11.13
C THR A 87 10.55 32.68 11.73
N TRP A 88 10.64 32.61 13.06
CA TRP A 88 11.88 32.25 13.73
C TRP A 88 12.31 30.79 13.46
N LYS A 89 11.42 29.91 12.98
CA LYS A 89 11.73 28.51 12.63
C LYS A 89 12.09 28.31 11.15
N GLY A 90 11.90 29.34 10.31
CA GLY A 90 12.05 29.26 8.85
C GLY A 90 10.88 29.94 8.15
N TYR A 91 10.34 29.36 7.08
CA TYR A 91 9.22 29.95 6.32
C TYR A 91 7.94 29.12 6.46
N THR A 92 6.81 29.80 6.50
CA THR A 92 5.48 29.21 6.29
C THR A 92 4.93 29.76 4.99
N ILE A 93 4.47 28.88 4.10
CA ILE A 93 3.90 29.25 2.81
C ILE A 93 2.47 28.71 2.78
N HIS A 94 1.50 29.60 2.58
CA HIS A 94 0.11 29.23 2.33
C HIS A 94 -0.15 29.39 0.84
N SER A 95 -0.42 28.29 0.16
CA SER A 95 -0.70 28.30 -1.27
C SER A 95 -2.16 27.97 -1.53
N GLN A 96 -2.78 28.74 -2.42
CA GLN A 96 -4.08 28.44 -3.01
C GLN A 96 -3.86 28.05 -4.48
N LEU A 97 -4.40 26.91 -4.90
CA LEU A 97 -4.24 26.39 -6.25
C LEU A 97 -5.60 26.23 -6.89
N ASP A 98 -5.77 26.83 -8.07
CA ASP A 98 -6.98 26.74 -8.87
C ASP A 98 -6.70 25.98 -10.16
N LEU A 99 -7.58 25.05 -10.54
CA LEU A 99 -7.48 24.39 -11.83
C LEU A 99 -7.83 25.38 -12.95
N ALA A 100 -6.83 25.76 -13.74
CA ALA A 100 -6.98 26.69 -14.85
C ALA A 100 -7.37 25.98 -16.16
N GLN A 101 -6.87 24.77 -16.37
CA GLN A 101 -7.19 23.94 -17.54
C GLN A 101 -7.12 22.46 -17.15
N GLY A 102 -8.09 21.67 -17.56
CA GLY A 102 -8.07 20.22 -17.38
C GLY A 102 -9.13 19.54 -18.21
N GLN A 103 -8.81 18.37 -18.76
CA GLN A 103 -9.77 17.52 -19.47
C GLN A 103 -9.72 16.11 -18.86
N GLY A 104 -10.84 15.38 -18.96
CA GLY A 104 -10.95 14.00 -18.49
C GLY A 104 -11.37 13.88 -17.02
N ALA A 105 -11.44 12.64 -16.55
CA ALA A 105 -12.01 12.28 -15.25
C ALA A 105 -11.28 12.91 -14.04
N TYR A 106 -9.98 13.24 -14.19
CA TYR A 106 -9.21 13.85 -13.11
C TYR A 106 -9.57 15.31 -12.83
N ALA A 107 -10.03 16.07 -13.82
CA ALA A 107 -10.40 17.47 -13.65
C ALA A 107 -11.60 17.63 -12.70
N GLU A 108 -12.49 16.63 -12.65
CA GLU A 108 -13.66 16.62 -11.76
C GLU A 108 -13.29 16.70 -10.27
N PHE A 109 -12.11 16.22 -9.88
CA PHE A 109 -11.65 16.23 -8.49
C PHE A 109 -11.10 17.59 -8.04
N PHE A 110 -10.86 18.53 -8.97
CA PHE A 110 -10.19 19.81 -8.72
C PHE A 110 -11.05 21.02 -9.09
N GLN A 111 -12.39 20.88 -9.05
CA GLN A 111 -13.32 21.98 -9.34
C GLN A 111 -13.31 23.11 -8.30
N GLN A 112 -12.79 22.83 -7.10
CA GLN A 112 -12.67 23.80 -6.03
C GLN A 112 -11.19 24.07 -5.72
N PRO A 113 -10.85 25.28 -5.21
CA PRO A 113 -9.49 25.64 -4.88
C PRO A 113 -8.87 24.67 -3.87
N LEU A 114 -7.66 24.20 -4.14
CA LEU A 114 -6.89 23.41 -3.19
C LEU A 114 -6.13 24.34 -2.24
N LYS A 115 -6.09 23.96 -0.96
CA LYS A 115 -5.31 24.66 0.06
C LYS A 115 -4.10 23.83 0.44
N VAL A 116 -2.94 24.46 0.38
CA VAL A 116 -1.66 23.85 0.71
C VAL A 116 -0.95 24.72 1.74
N THR A 117 -0.35 24.08 2.73
CA THR A 117 0.52 24.75 3.70
C THR A 117 1.86 24.05 3.73
N THR A 118 2.93 24.82 3.59
CA THR A 118 4.31 24.33 3.57
C THR A 118 5.10 25.03 4.66
N GLN A 119 5.77 24.25 5.51
CA GLN A 119 6.69 24.76 6.50
C GLN A 119 8.10 24.33 6.14
N VAL A 120 9.01 25.28 5.98
CA VAL A 120 10.39 25.05 5.59
C VAL A 120 11.27 25.51 6.73
N ASN A 121 11.99 24.60 7.38
CA ASN A 121 12.85 24.97 8.49
C ASN A 121 14.24 25.46 8.03
N TRP A 122 15.01 26.06 8.94
CA TRP A 122 16.37 26.54 8.63
C TRP A 122 17.37 25.44 8.23
N LEU A 123 17.04 24.16 8.46
CA LEU A 123 17.83 23.00 8.03
C LEU A 123 17.46 22.54 6.61
N GLY A 124 16.55 23.25 5.91
CA GLY A 124 16.10 22.92 4.57
C GLY A 124 15.18 21.72 4.49
N VAL A 125 14.52 21.35 5.60
CA VAL A 125 13.46 20.33 5.62
C VAL A 125 12.12 21.02 5.43
N SER A 126 11.38 20.63 4.39
CA SER A 126 10.03 21.09 4.11
C SER A 126 9.01 20.05 4.55
N THR A 127 8.01 20.47 5.33
CA THR A 127 6.79 19.69 5.62
C THR A 127 5.64 20.34 4.90
N THR A 128 5.02 19.60 3.99
CA THR A 128 3.84 20.05 3.26
C THR A 128 2.61 19.33 3.76
N GLN A 129 1.50 20.07 3.86
CA GLN A 129 0.16 19.54 4.00
C GLN A 129 -0.76 20.10 2.92
N LEU A 130 -1.36 19.22 2.12
CA LEU A 130 -2.45 19.53 1.19
C LEU A 130 -3.76 19.03 1.81
N GLN A 131 -4.80 19.84 1.71
CA GLN A 131 -6.17 19.43 2.03
C GLN A 131 -7.06 19.62 0.81
N THR A 132 -7.75 18.57 0.40
CA THR A 132 -8.77 18.68 -0.65
C THR A 132 -10.07 19.24 -0.08
N PRO A 133 -10.89 19.90 -0.90
CA PRO A 133 -12.28 20.18 -0.54
C PRO A 133 -13.10 18.88 -0.42
N VAL A 134 -14.32 18.99 0.11
CA VAL A 134 -15.31 17.92 0.02
C VAL A 134 -15.67 17.71 -1.45
N ILE A 135 -15.65 16.47 -1.91
CA ILE A 135 -16.05 16.11 -3.27
C ILE A 135 -17.41 15.43 -3.19
N GLU A 136 -18.43 16.03 -3.79
CA GLU A 136 -19.77 15.46 -3.89
C GLU A 136 -20.18 15.31 -5.35
N LYS A 137 -20.74 14.15 -5.69
CA LYS A 137 -21.23 13.84 -7.03
C LYS A 137 -22.60 13.18 -6.95
N LYS A 138 -23.54 13.65 -7.76
CA LYS A 138 -24.91 13.12 -7.84
C LYS A 138 -25.30 12.89 -9.31
N GLU A 139 -25.37 11.63 -9.71
CA GLU A 139 -25.69 11.23 -11.08
C GLU A 139 -26.54 9.96 -11.08
N ALA A 140 -27.64 9.94 -11.87
CA ALA A 140 -28.43 8.73 -12.15
C ALA A 140 -28.81 7.85 -10.93
N GLY A 141 -29.08 8.46 -9.77
CA GLY A 141 -29.43 7.73 -8.54
C GLY A 141 -28.23 7.25 -7.70
N LEU A 142 -27.01 7.57 -8.12
CA LEU A 142 -25.77 7.43 -7.36
C LEU A 142 -25.42 8.77 -6.70
N TYR A 143 -25.20 8.74 -5.39
CA TYR A 143 -24.65 9.85 -4.62
C TYR A 143 -23.32 9.42 -4.00
N THR A 144 -22.24 10.07 -4.40
CA THR A 144 -20.89 9.84 -3.86
C THR A 144 -20.46 11.08 -3.10
N ARG A 145 -19.92 10.89 -1.90
CA ARG A 145 -19.28 11.95 -1.11
C ARG A 145 -17.95 11.47 -0.57
N ILE A 146 -16.91 12.27 -0.75
CA ILE A 146 -15.58 12.07 -0.19
C ILE A 146 -15.27 13.27 0.69
N ASP A 147 -15.06 13.04 1.98
CA ASP A 147 -14.66 14.06 2.92
C ASP A 147 -13.21 14.54 2.65
N PRO A 148 -12.80 15.72 3.16
CA PRO A 148 -11.52 16.35 2.86
C PRO A 148 -10.34 15.40 3.09
N ILE A 149 -9.63 15.08 2.02
CA ILE A 149 -8.43 14.25 2.05
C ILE A 149 -7.28 15.10 2.56
N GLN A 150 -6.47 14.55 3.48
CA GLN A 150 -5.22 15.18 3.90
C GLN A 150 -4.04 14.42 3.32
N ILE A 151 -3.14 15.13 2.65
CA ILE A 151 -1.88 14.58 2.16
C ILE A 151 -0.76 15.33 2.84
N LYS A 152 0.15 14.60 3.47
CA LYS A 152 1.35 15.17 4.09
C LYS A 152 2.58 14.53 3.50
N PHE A 153 3.62 15.31 3.29
CA PHE A 153 4.93 14.74 2.95
C PHE A 153 6.04 15.63 3.48
N GLN A 154 7.18 15.00 3.71
CA GLN A 154 8.41 15.69 4.10
C GLN A 154 9.45 15.53 3.02
N ALA A 155 10.17 16.60 2.73
CA ALA A 155 11.27 16.57 1.80
C ALA A 155 12.47 17.34 2.34
N LYS A 156 13.66 16.98 1.87
CA LYS A 156 14.91 17.65 2.19
C LYS A 156 15.73 17.78 0.92
N GLN A 157 16.27 18.97 0.68
CA GLN A 157 17.23 19.16 -0.39
C GLN A 157 18.61 18.65 0.06
N SER A 158 19.23 17.81 -0.76
CA SER A 158 20.59 17.30 -0.53
C SER A 158 21.30 17.20 -1.88
N GLN A 159 22.50 17.79 -1.98
CA GLN A 159 23.35 17.70 -3.19
C GLN A 159 22.64 18.09 -4.50
N GLY A 160 21.78 19.12 -4.45
CA GLY A 160 21.05 19.60 -5.64
C GLY A 160 19.84 18.75 -6.04
N GLN A 161 19.50 17.69 -5.30
CA GLN A 161 18.29 16.89 -5.50
C GLN A 161 17.33 17.02 -4.31
N HIS A 162 16.03 16.99 -4.58
CA HIS A 162 15.01 16.91 -3.54
C HIS A 162 14.76 15.45 -3.19
N LYS A 163 15.03 15.08 -1.94
CA LYS A 163 14.72 13.76 -1.41
C LYS A 163 13.42 13.84 -0.61
N ILE A 164 12.41 13.09 -1.01
CA ILE A 164 11.19 12.89 -0.22
C ILE A 164 11.54 11.87 0.89
N LEU A 165 11.31 12.28 2.14
CA LEU A 165 11.65 11.52 3.34
C LEU A 165 10.51 10.63 3.82
N ASN A 166 9.27 11.10 3.67
CA ASN A 166 8.06 10.34 3.99
C ASN A 166 6.84 10.98 3.32
N MET A 167 5.79 10.19 3.18
CA MET A 167 4.49 10.60 2.69
C MET A 167 3.41 9.92 3.54
N SER A 168 2.33 10.65 3.83
CA SER A 168 1.10 10.10 4.38
C SER A 168 -0.12 10.65 3.65
N PHE A 169 -1.17 9.86 3.65
CA PHE A 169 -2.46 10.19 3.02
C PHE A 169 -3.57 9.67 3.93
N ASP A 170 -4.51 10.56 4.26
CA ASP A 170 -5.61 10.30 5.18
C ASP A 170 -6.94 10.62 4.48
N VAL A 171 -7.84 9.64 4.39
CA VAL A 171 -9.23 9.82 3.93
C VAL A 171 -10.16 9.58 5.11
N PRO A 172 -10.79 10.63 5.65
CA PRO A 172 -11.67 10.49 6.81
C PRO A 172 -12.88 9.60 6.52
N GLU A 173 -13.61 9.89 5.44
CA GLU A 173 -14.79 9.15 5.04
C GLU A 173 -15.05 9.25 3.53
N LEU A 174 -15.37 8.12 2.93
CA LEU A 174 -15.97 8.01 1.61
C LEU A 174 -17.32 7.31 1.78
N SER A 175 -18.37 7.89 1.21
CA SER A 175 -19.72 7.32 1.23
C SER A 175 -20.29 7.27 -0.18
N ILE A 176 -20.95 6.15 -0.49
CA ILE A 176 -21.67 5.93 -1.75
C ILE A 176 -23.07 5.48 -1.38
N ARG A 177 -24.08 6.13 -1.94
CA ARG A 177 -25.48 5.74 -1.84
C ARG A 177 -26.01 5.49 -3.23
N ASP A 178 -26.58 4.33 -3.45
CA ASP A 178 -27.25 3.93 -4.68
C ASP A 178 -28.66 3.39 -4.37
N GLN A 179 -29.36 2.90 -5.38
CA GLN A 179 -30.70 2.33 -5.22
C GLN A 179 -30.71 1.03 -4.39
N SER A 180 -29.59 0.32 -4.35
CA SER A 180 -29.45 -0.97 -3.68
C SER A 180 -29.04 -0.82 -2.22
N GLY A 181 -28.37 0.26 -1.83
CA GLY A 181 -27.88 0.46 -0.48
C GLY A 181 -26.89 1.61 -0.28
N ASN A 182 -26.23 1.59 0.89
CA ASN A 182 -25.19 2.53 1.30
C ASN A 182 -23.86 1.79 1.51
N THR A 183 -22.79 2.25 0.87
CA THR A 183 -21.40 1.87 1.14
C THR A 183 -20.70 2.99 1.90
N GLN A 184 -19.92 2.65 2.93
CA GLN A 184 -19.03 3.59 3.60
C GLN A 184 -17.64 2.99 3.80
N LEU A 185 -16.63 3.83 3.63
CA LEU A 185 -15.24 3.56 3.94
C LEU A 185 -14.75 4.69 4.85
N LYS A 186 -14.30 4.36 6.06
CA LYS A 186 -13.91 5.32 7.10
C LYS A 186 -12.46 5.10 7.54
N GLY A 187 -11.76 6.20 7.77
CA GLY A 187 -10.41 6.23 8.33
C GLY A 187 -9.42 5.42 7.52
N VAL A 188 -9.26 5.77 6.23
CA VAL A 188 -8.14 5.24 5.42
C VAL A 188 -6.90 6.03 5.79
N HIS A 189 -5.87 5.34 6.26
CA HIS A 189 -4.60 5.94 6.63
C HIS A 189 -3.49 5.21 5.89
N PHE A 190 -2.69 5.95 5.15
CA PHE A 190 -1.52 5.45 4.45
C PHE A 190 -0.29 6.23 4.89
N LYS A 191 0.83 5.54 5.11
CA LYS A 191 2.12 6.15 5.45
C LYS A 191 3.26 5.33 4.86
N THR A 192 4.24 6.00 4.27
CA THR A 192 5.44 5.32 3.73
C THR A 192 6.66 6.24 3.77
N ASN A 193 7.84 5.64 3.82
CA ASN A 193 9.09 6.28 3.39
C ASN A 193 9.82 5.50 2.29
N GLN A 194 9.23 4.41 1.78
CA GLN A 194 9.80 3.59 0.73
C GLN A 194 9.39 4.07 -0.67
N ALA A 195 10.28 3.82 -1.65
CA ALA A 195 10.02 4.02 -3.08
C ALA A 195 9.67 5.46 -3.50
N LEU A 196 9.89 6.46 -2.65
CA LEU A 196 9.51 7.85 -2.92
C LEU A 196 10.47 8.60 -3.86
N ASN A 197 11.72 8.14 -3.95
CA ASN A 197 12.78 8.81 -4.73
C ASN A 197 13.19 8.04 -6.00
N ALA A 198 12.69 6.82 -6.18
CA ALA A 198 12.83 5.97 -7.37
C ALA A 198 14.27 5.77 -7.93
N GLN A 199 15.33 5.95 -7.13
CA GLN A 199 16.72 5.78 -7.58
C GLN A 199 17.36 4.46 -7.15
N TYR A 200 17.07 4.01 -5.93
CA TYR A 200 17.62 2.78 -5.36
C TYR A 200 16.63 2.21 -4.36
N LEU A 201 16.75 0.90 -4.10
CA LEU A 201 16.09 0.24 -3.00
C LEU A 201 16.65 0.82 -1.69
N GLU A 202 15.75 1.27 -0.82
CA GLU A 202 16.07 1.88 0.48
C GLU A 202 15.41 1.08 1.60
N PRO A 203 16.01 1.05 2.80
CA PRO A 203 15.30 0.53 3.96
C PRO A 203 14.13 1.47 4.29
N GLY A 204 13.07 0.93 4.85
CA GLY A 204 11.92 1.74 5.22
C GLY A 204 10.70 0.92 5.58
N TYR A 205 9.53 1.54 5.52
CA TYR A 205 8.26 0.90 5.76
C TYR A 205 7.15 1.43 4.85
N PHE A 206 6.11 0.63 4.74
CA PHE A 206 4.78 0.93 4.22
C PHE A 206 3.78 0.60 5.34
N GLU A 207 2.79 1.46 5.55
CA GLU A 207 1.69 1.25 6.49
C GLU A 207 0.38 1.68 5.83
N PHE A 208 -0.63 0.82 5.93
CA PHE A 208 -1.96 1.04 5.40
C PHE A 208 -3.00 0.53 6.40
N ASN A 209 -3.91 1.40 6.81
CA ASN A 209 -4.97 1.07 7.76
C ASN A 209 -6.33 1.52 7.22
N ILE A 210 -7.37 0.77 7.54
CA ILE A 210 -8.77 1.13 7.33
C ILE A 210 -9.51 0.89 8.64
N VAL A 211 -10.10 1.93 9.23
CA VAL A 211 -10.89 1.80 10.46
C VAL A 211 -12.16 1.00 10.22
N LYS A 212 -12.90 1.32 9.15
CA LYS A 212 -14.14 0.60 8.83
C LYS A 212 -14.46 0.62 7.35
N MET A 213 -14.89 -0.51 6.81
CA MET A 213 -15.63 -0.60 5.55
C MET A 213 -16.98 -1.24 5.83
N GLN A 214 -18.07 -0.71 5.28
CA GLN A 214 -19.39 -1.30 5.45
C GLN A 214 -20.25 -1.12 4.20
N ARG A 215 -21.07 -2.12 3.91
CA ARG A 215 -22.17 -2.07 2.93
C ARG A 215 -23.45 -2.44 3.64
N GLN A 216 -24.49 -1.63 3.44
CA GLN A 216 -25.84 -1.86 3.95
C GLN A 216 -26.81 -1.80 2.78
N ASP A 217 -27.32 -2.96 2.38
CA ASP A 217 -28.31 -3.11 1.31
C ASP A 217 -29.72 -3.14 1.85
N ALA A 218 -30.68 -2.66 1.05
CA ALA A 218 -32.09 -2.63 1.43
C ALA A 218 -32.67 -4.03 1.73
N LYS A 219 -32.21 -5.07 1.02
CA LYS A 219 -32.61 -6.48 1.23
C LYS A 219 -31.64 -7.27 2.09
N ALA A 220 -30.62 -6.62 2.65
CA ALA A 220 -29.60 -7.23 3.50
C ALA A 220 -28.74 -8.36 2.86
N GLU A 221 -29.05 -8.85 1.66
CA GLU A 221 -28.35 -9.97 1.00
C GLU A 221 -26.86 -9.69 0.68
N GLY A 222 -26.50 -8.44 0.38
CA GLY A 222 -25.10 -8.02 0.17
C GLY A 222 -24.50 -7.17 1.30
N SER A 223 -25.15 -7.14 2.48
CA SER A 223 -24.64 -6.35 3.60
C SER A 223 -23.48 -7.02 4.31
N GLY A 224 -22.52 -6.21 4.74
CA GLY A 224 -21.33 -6.69 5.42
C GLY A 224 -20.49 -5.55 5.96
N GLN A 225 -19.52 -5.90 6.79
CA GLN A 225 -18.57 -4.95 7.35
C GLN A 225 -17.18 -5.57 7.52
N LEU A 226 -16.18 -4.70 7.49
CA LEU A 226 -14.81 -4.96 7.87
C LEU A 226 -14.41 -3.86 8.86
N LYS A 227 -13.75 -4.23 9.95
CA LYS A 227 -13.26 -3.32 10.99
C LYS A 227 -11.76 -3.52 11.22
N ASP A 228 -11.07 -2.41 11.41
CA ASP A 228 -9.67 -2.32 11.79
C ASP A 228 -8.77 -3.24 10.96
N LEU A 229 -8.74 -2.99 9.65
CA LEU A 229 -7.72 -3.54 8.77
C LEU A 229 -6.43 -2.76 8.99
N SER A 230 -5.33 -3.46 9.22
CA SER A 230 -3.99 -2.91 9.32
C SER A 230 -3.01 -3.75 8.53
N TRP A 231 -2.21 -3.11 7.69
CA TRP A 231 -1.14 -3.75 6.93
C TRP A 231 0.12 -2.92 7.07
N ARG A 232 1.17 -3.53 7.61
CA ARG A 232 2.50 -2.95 7.71
C ARG A 232 3.51 -3.83 7.01
N MET A 233 4.37 -3.22 6.20
CA MET A 233 5.51 -3.88 5.59
C MET A 233 6.78 -3.10 5.93
N ASP A 234 7.81 -3.78 6.43
CA ASP A 234 9.12 -3.20 6.76
C ASP A 234 10.19 -3.87 5.87
N THR A 235 11.06 -3.07 5.27
CA THR A 235 12.18 -3.54 4.44
C THR A 235 13.49 -3.14 5.09
N GLN A 236 14.37 -4.13 5.28
CA GLN A 236 15.71 -3.93 5.83
C GLN A 236 16.75 -4.31 4.79
N LEU A 237 17.80 -3.49 4.69
CA LEU A 237 18.91 -3.74 3.77
C LEU A 237 20.16 -4.10 4.56
N HIS A 238 20.78 -5.20 4.16
CA HIS A 238 22.11 -5.61 4.60
C HIS A 238 23.12 -5.39 3.46
N GLU A 239 24.39 -5.74 3.68
CA GLU A 239 25.43 -5.57 2.66
C GLU A 239 25.06 -6.29 1.35
N ARG A 240 24.59 -7.54 1.44
CA ARG A 240 24.29 -8.41 0.29
C ARG A 240 22.86 -8.90 0.20
N THR A 241 22.08 -8.76 1.27
CA THR A 241 20.72 -9.29 1.37
C THR A 241 19.70 -8.22 1.73
N VAL A 242 18.43 -8.57 1.54
CA VAL A 242 17.24 -7.80 1.85
C VAL A 242 16.31 -8.68 2.67
N ASP A 243 15.80 -8.13 3.76
CA ASP A 243 14.74 -8.78 4.54
C ASP A 243 13.46 -7.95 4.42
N VAL A 244 12.32 -8.63 4.27
CA VAL A 244 11.00 -8.01 4.14
C VAL A 244 10.07 -8.64 5.17
N GLN A 245 9.57 -7.85 6.11
CA GLN A 245 8.56 -8.26 7.08
C GLN A 245 7.21 -7.65 6.69
N SER A 246 6.14 -8.43 6.77
CA SER A 246 4.76 -8.01 6.54
C SER A 246 3.88 -8.48 7.69
N LYS A 247 3.06 -7.57 8.24
CA LYS A 247 2.07 -7.85 9.27
C LYS A 247 0.72 -7.38 8.77
N PHE A 248 -0.21 -8.29 8.61
CA PHE A 248 -1.56 -8.02 8.16
C PHE A 248 -2.56 -8.42 9.24
N LYS A 249 -3.49 -7.53 9.58
CA LYS A 249 -4.49 -7.75 10.61
C LYS A 249 -5.86 -7.26 10.15
N ILE A 250 -6.92 -7.99 10.53
CA ILE A 250 -8.31 -7.54 10.46
C ILE A 250 -8.98 -7.92 11.77
N ALA A 251 -9.48 -6.96 12.53
CA ALA A 251 -10.13 -7.25 13.82
C ALA A 251 -11.47 -7.98 13.63
N GLU A 252 -12.29 -7.55 12.66
CA GLU A 252 -13.58 -8.17 12.38
C GLU A 252 -13.92 -8.09 10.89
N MET A 253 -14.40 -9.18 10.32
CA MET A 253 -15.04 -9.22 9.01
C MET A 253 -16.34 -10.00 9.12
N GLY A 254 -17.46 -9.33 8.83
CA GLY A 254 -18.79 -9.92 8.88
C GLY A 254 -19.50 -9.78 7.54
N LEU A 255 -20.17 -10.85 7.12
CA LEU A 255 -21.17 -10.82 6.06
C LEU A 255 -22.51 -11.19 6.68
N ASN A 256 -23.60 -10.71 6.10
CA ASN A 256 -24.91 -11.11 6.57
C ASN A 256 -25.10 -12.64 6.46
N ASN A 257 -25.70 -13.22 7.49
CA ASN A 257 -25.94 -14.67 7.61
C ASN A 257 -24.69 -15.56 7.63
N VAL A 258 -23.50 -14.99 7.85
CA VAL A 258 -22.25 -15.73 8.05
C VAL A 258 -21.64 -15.33 9.39
N PRO A 259 -21.18 -16.28 10.22
CA PRO A 259 -20.42 -15.98 11.43
C PRO A 259 -19.26 -15.05 11.11
N ALA A 260 -19.10 -13.99 11.90
CA ALA A 260 -18.01 -13.05 11.71
C ALA A 260 -16.66 -13.74 11.92
N MET A 261 -15.74 -13.46 11.02
CA MET A 261 -14.32 -13.69 11.20
C MET A 261 -13.78 -12.62 12.15
N GLN A 262 -13.01 -13.03 13.14
CA GLN A 262 -12.42 -12.14 14.15
C GLN A 262 -10.92 -12.40 14.28
N ASP A 263 -10.19 -11.37 14.69
CA ASP A 263 -8.77 -11.43 15.01
C ASP A 263 -7.92 -12.13 13.93
N LEU A 264 -8.19 -11.85 12.65
CA LEU A 264 -7.34 -12.34 11.58
C LEU A 264 -5.98 -11.66 11.70
N GLU A 265 -4.93 -12.44 11.84
CA GLU A 265 -3.54 -11.99 11.84
C GLU A 265 -2.73 -12.90 10.93
N LEU A 266 -2.06 -12.30 9.95
CA LEU A 266 -1.17 -12.96 9.00
C LEU A 266 0.16 -12.22 9.00
N ASN A 267 1.18 -12.83 9.60
CA ASN A 267 2.52 -12.28 9.67
C ASN A 267 3.43 -13.08 8.76
N TRP A 268 4.23 -12.41 7.96
CA TRP A 268 5.17 -13.01 7.03
C TRP A 268 6.51 -12.30 7.11
N GLU A 269 7.60 -13.05 6.97
CA GLU A 269 8.94 -12.53 6.93
C GLU A 269 9.71 -13.29 5.84
N LEU A 270 10.28 -12.56 4.91
CA LEU A 270 11.21 -13.07 3.90
C LEU A 270 12.60 -12.63 4.29
N LYS A 271 13.53 -13.57 4.35
CA LYS A 271 14.93 -13.32 4.74
C LYS A 271 15.88 -13.76 3.66
N ASP A 272 17.05 -13.13 3.66
CA ASP A 272 18.17 -13.47 2.79
C ASP A 272 17.87 -13.29 1.29
N LEU A 273 16.97 -12.38 0.92
CA LEU A 273 16.73 -12.08 -0.50
C LEU A 273 17.95 -11.37 -1.10
N GLN A 274 18.41 -11.80 -2.27
CA GLN A 274 19.59 -11.21 -2.90
C GLN A 274 19.36 -9.74 -3.26
N ARG A 275 20.19 -8.83 -2.72
CA ARG A 275 19.99 -7.37 -2.82
C ARG A 275 20.08 -6.81 -4.23
N GLN A 276 21.08 -7.21 -5.02
CA GLN A 276 21.25 -6.75 -6.40
C GLN A 276 20.10 -7.20 -7.32
N LYS A 277 19.58 -8.42 -7.15
CA LYS A 277 18.45 -8.95 -7.91
C LYS A 277 17.15 -8.26 -7.50
N MET A 278 16.97 -7.99 -6.21
CA MET A 278 15.86 -7.17 -5.72
C MET A 278 15.94 -5.73 -6.26
N GLN A 279 17.14 -5.15 -6.36
CA GLN A 279 17.34 -3.83 -7.00
C GLN A 279 16.91 -3.86 -8.46
N ILE A 280 17.32 -4.87 -9.23
CA ILE A 280 16.95 -5.02 -10.65
C ILE A 280 15.41 -5.13 -10.79
N LEU A 281 14.76 -5.95 -9.95
CA LEU A 281 13.30 -6.06 -9.93
C LEU A 281 12.65 -4.71 -9.61
N PHE A 282 13.14 -4.02 -8.57
CA PHE A 282 12.66 -2.69 -8.22
C PHE A 282 12.79 -1.69 -9.38
N ASP A 283 13.94 -1.66 -10.06
CA ASP A 283 14.19 -0.76 -11.18
C ASP A 283 13.22 -0.99 -12.34
N ILE A 284 12.89 -2.26 -12.63
CA ILE A 284 11.90 -2.63 -13.66
C ILE A 284 10.50 -2.14 -13.27
N LEU A 285 10.07 -2.40 -12.03
CA LEU A 285 8.78 -1.94 -11.51
C LEU A 285 8.67 -0.40 -11.53
N GLN A 286 9.75 0.31 -11.20
CA GLN A 286 9.79 1.78 -11.26
C GLN A 286 9.72 2.32 -12.69
N LYS A 287 10.40 1.67 -13.66
CA LYS A 287 10.35 2.08 -15.07
C LYS A 287 8.94 2.05 -15.64
N GLN A 288 8.11 1.07 -15.28
CA GLN A 288 6.73 0.99 -15.72
C GLN A 288 5.89 2.20 -15.29
N ASN A 289 6.14 2.70 -14.07
CA ASN A 289 5.40 3.85 -13.54
C ASN A 289 5.68 5.14 -14.34
N ASN A 290 6.86 5.22 -14.98
CA ASN A 290 7.36 6.42 -15.66
C ASN A 290 7.35 6.34 -17.19
N SER A 291 6.87 5.25 -17.80
CA SER A 291 6.99 5.03 -19.25
C SER A 291 5.78 4.33 -19.87
N CYS A 292 5.64 4.47 -21.19
CA CYS A 292 4.62 3.79 -22.01
C CYS A 292 5.17 2.57 -22.70
N LEU A 293 5.87 1.74 -21.93
CA LEU A 293 6.34 0.46 -22.42
C LEU A 293 5.13 -0.42 -22.76
N GLU A 294 5.22 -1.15 -23.87
CA GLU A 294 4.23 -2.16 -24.22
C GLU A 294 4.11 -3.17 -23.07
N ALA A 295 2.88 -3.47 -22.65
CA ALA A 295 2.61 -4.31 -21.49
C ALA A 295 3.32 -5.67 -21.56
N GLY A 296 3.45 -6.25 -22.76
CA GLY A 296 4.13 -7.53 -22.98
C GLY A 296 5.65 -7.50 -22.74
N ASN A 297 6.32 -6.37 -23.05
CA ASN A 297 7.76 -6.23 -22.80
C ASN A 297 8.04 -6.09 -21.30
N PHE A 298 7.23 -5.29 -20.60
CA PHE A 298 7.35 -5.14 -19.15
C PHE A 298 7.07 -6.45 -18.40
N GLU A 299 6.00 -7.17 -18.76
CA GLU A 299 5.64 -8.42 -18.10
C GLU A 299 6.77 -9.44 -18.19
N LYS A 300 7.37 -9.59 -19.38
CA LYS A 300 8.50 -10.49 -19.59
C LYS A 300 9.72 -10.11 -18.73
N ASP A 301 10.10 -8.84 -18.71
CA ASP A 301 11.24 -8.36 -17.92
C ASP A 301 11.00 -8.53 -16.42
N ALA A 302 9.79 -8.20 -15.94
CA ALA A 302 9.40 -8.34 -14.55
C ALA A 302 9.40 -9.82 -14.11
N ILE A 303 8.87 -10.73 -14.95
CA ILE A 303 8.90 -12.17 -14.70
C ILE A 303 10.34 -12.66 -14.63
N GLN A 304 11.21 -12.27 -15.56
CA GLN A 304 12.61 -12.69 -15.55
C GLN A 304 13.36 -12.20 -14.31
N ALA A 305 13.15 -10.96 -13.89
CA ALA A 305 13.76 -10.42 -12.68
C ALA A 305 13.22 -11.12 -11.42
N MET A 306 11.91 -11.40 -11.36
CA MET A 306 11.31 -12.16 -10.26
C MET A 306 11.87 -13.59 -10.19
N LEU A 307 11.96 -14.29 -11.33
CA LEU A 307 12.57 -15.62 -11.41
C LEU A 307 14.03 -15.58 -10.94
N ALA A 308 14.79 -14.54 -11.28
CA ALA A 308 16.17 -14.40 -10.82
C ALA A 308 16.27 -14.31 -9.29
N VAL A 309 15.37 -13.57 -8.64
CA VAL A 309 15.27 -13.50 -7.17
C VAL A 309 14.94 -14.87 -6.59
N ILE A 310 13.89 -15.53 -7.09
CA ILE A 310 13.44 -16.85 -6.60
C ILE A 310 14.54 -17.91 -6.77
N ASN A 311 15.23 -17.91 -7.92
CA ASN A 311 16.31 -18.84 -8.22
C ASN A 311 17.55 -18.67 -7.32
N ASP A 312 17.72 -17.54 -6.63
CA ASP A 312 18.78 -17.40 -5.62
C ASP A 312 18.48 -18.20 -4.35
N GLY A 313 17.22 -18.58 -4.15
CA GLY A 313 16.72 -19.08 -2.89
C GLY A 313 16.48 -17.98 -1.86
N PHE A 314 15.68 -18.28 -0.86
CA PHE A 314 15.38 -17.39 0.25
C PHE A 314 14.78 -18.17 1.41
N LYS A 315 14.79 -17.59 2.61
CA LYS A 315 14.09 -18.15 3.77
C LYS A 315 12.79 -17.40 3.98
N PHE A 316 11.81 -18.07 4.56
CA PHE A 316 10.57 -17.43 4.95
C PHE A 316 10.06 -17.97 6.28
N GLU A 317 9.43 -17.08 7.04
CA GLU A 317 8.75 -17.40 8.29
C GLU A 317 7.36 -16.75 8.25
N SER A 318 6.36 -17.46 8.74
CA SER A 318 5.04 -16.92 8.99
C SER A 318 4.59 -17.46 10.34
N LYS A 319 4.66 -16.63 11.37
CA LYS A 319 4.45 -17.04 12.77
C LYS A 319 3.38 -16.20 13.42
N GLN A 320 2.75 -16.75 14.46
CA GLN A 320 1.67 -16.11 15.20
C GLN A 320 0.49 -15.76 14.27
N ASN A 321 0.28 -16.56 13.22
CA ASN A 321 -0.91 -16.38 12.39
C ASN A 321 -2.10 -16.94 13.15
N GLN A 322 -3.20 -16.21 13.12
CA GLN A 322 -4.42 -16.64 13.77
C GLN A 322 -5.66 -16.14 13.05
N LEU A 323 -6.75 -16.85 13.29
CA LEU A 323 -8.08 -16.51 12.81
C LEU A 323 -9.09 -17.12 13.78
N LYS A 324 -10.09 -16.34 14.18
CA LYS A 324 -11.26 -16.81 14.91
C LYS A 324 -12.49 -16.79 14.00
N LEU A 325 -13.32 -17.83 14.12
CA LEU A 325 -14.56 -17.94 13.37
C LEU A 325 -15.64 -18.51 14.29
N GLY A 326 -16.66 -17.70 14.59
CA GLY A 326 -17.63 -18.04 15.64
C GLY A 326 -16.94 -18.23 16.99
N THR A 327 -17.12 -19.40 17.61
CA THR A 327 -16.44 -19.76 18.88
C THR A 327 -15.12 -20.51 18.68
N GLY A 328 -14.75 -20.82 17.44
CA GLY A 328 -13.53 -21.56 17.14
C GLY A 328 -12.34 -20.65 16.82
N SER A 329 -11.13 -21.20 16.93
CA SER A 329 -9.89 -20.55 16.48
C SER A 329 -8.99 -21.51 15.69
N ILE A 330 -8.20 -20.94 14.79
CA ILE A 330 -7.06 -21.58 14.13
C ILE A 330 -5.82 -20.72 14.36
N GLN A 331 -4.70 -21.37 14.62
CA GLN A 331 -3.36 -20.81 14.70
C GLN A 331 -2.47 -21.60 13.76
N ALA A 332 -1.57 -20.92 13.06
CA ALA A 332 -0.66 -21.57 12.13
C ALA A 332 0.70 -20.89 12.16
N ASP A 333 1.74 -21.70 12.26
CA ASP A 333 3.13 -21.30 12.11
C ASP A 333 3.74 -22.07 10.94
N LEU A 334 4.54 -21.36 10.15
CA LEU A 334 5.21 -21.86 8.97
C LEU A 334 6.65 -21.34 9.01
N VAL A 335 7.61 -22.22 8.83
CA VAL A 335 9.01 -21.85 8.64
C VAL A 335 9.55 -22.66 7.48
N GLY A 336 10.26 -22.02 6.58
CA GLY A 336 10.79 -22.72 5.43
C GLY A 336 11.84 -21.95 4.69
N LYS A 337 12.27 -22.57 3.60
CA LYS A 337 13.15 -21.96 2.62
C LYS A 337 12.85 -22.50 1.24
N VAL A 338 13.10 -21.65 0.26
CA VAL A 338 13.19 -22.03 -1.14
C VAL A 338 14.67 -22.19 -1.45
N MET A 339 15.03 -23.37 -1.94
CA MET A 339 16.39 -23.68 -2.35
C MET A 339 16.71 -23.02 -3.70
N PRO A 340 17.99 -22.68 -3.96
CA PRO A 340 18.40 -22.13 -5.24
C PRO A 340 18.01 -23.01 -6.42
N GLY A 341 17.66 -22.38 -7.54
CA GLY A 341 17.19 -23.05 -8.76
C GLY A 341 17.73 -22.36 -10.01
N HIS A 342 17.30 -22.86 -11.18
CA HIS A 342 17.72 -22.32 -12.48
C HIS A 342 16.53 -22.21 -13.45
N GLN A 343 15.37 -21.87 -12.92
CA GLN A 343 14.10 -21.84 -13.66
C GLN A 343 14.05 -20.61 -14.57
N THR A 344 13.82 -20.82 -15.86
CA THR A 344 13.80 -19.75 -16.87
C THR A 344 12.39 -19.30 -17.22
N THR A 345 11.36 -20.05 -16.80
CA THR A 345 9.94 -19.74 -17.02
C THR A 345 9.12 -19.99 -15.75
N LEU A 346 7.96 -19.33 -15.64
CA LEU A 346 6.99 -19.58 -14.55
C LEU A 346 6.49 -21.03 -14.55
N GLU A 347 6.31 -21.63 -15.72
CA GLU A 347 5.88 -23.03 -15.81
C GLU A 347 6.94 -23.99 -15.27
N SER A 348 8.21 -23.78 -15.63
CA SER A 348 9.33 -24.57 -15.11
C SER A 348 9.47 -24.41 -13.59
N LEU A 349 9.31 -23.17 -13.10
CA LEU A 349 9.26 -22.90 -11.68
C LEU A 349 8.11 -23.64 -11.01
N ALA A 350 6.88 -23.53 -11.51
CA ALA A 350 5.73 -24.20 -10.90
C ALA A 350 5.90 -25.72 -10.80
N LYS A 351 6.49 -26.36 -11.82
CA LYS A 351 6.78 -27.80 -11.83
C LYS A 351 7.87 -28.17 -10.81
N MET A 352 8.89 -27.33 -10.66
CA MET A 352 10.05 -27.61 -9.82
C MET A 352 9.92 -27.09 -8.39
N PHE A 353 9.05 -26.12 -8.13
CA PHE A 353 8.88 -25.46 -6.83
C PHE A 353 8.63 -26.45 -5.68
N PRO A 354 7.77 -27.50 -5.84
CA PRO A 354 7.66 -28.58 -4.86
C PRO A 354 9.00 -29.19 -4.42
N ASN A 355 9.93 -29.36 -5.37
CA ASN A 355 11.24 -29.96 -5.13
C ASN A 355 12.29 -28.97 -4.63
N LEU A 356 11.99 -27.66 -4.66
CA LEU A 356 12.86 -26.61 -4.13
C LEU A 356 12.45 -26.19 -2.72
N LEU A 357 11.31 -26.68 -2.24
CA LEU A 357 10.70 -26.22 -1.01
C LEU A 357 11.07 -27.13 0.17
N GLU A 358 11.57 -26.50 1.23
CA GLU A 358 11.64 -27.10 2.56
C GLU A 358 10.76 -26.29 3.50
N VAL A 359 9.79 -26.94 4.13
CA VAL A 359 8.79 -26.30 4.99
C VAL A 359 8.51 -27.15 6.21
N GLN A 360 8.49 -26.51 7.37
CA GLN A 360 7.85 -27.01 8.57
C GLN A 360 6.58 -26.19 8.81
N THR A 361 5.48 -26.87 9.08
CA THR A 361 4.19 -26.26 9.40
C THR A 361 3.66 -26.83 10.69
N ASP A 362 3.20 -25.96 11.58
CA ASP A 362 2.53 -26.29 12.84
C ASP A 362 1.18 -25.58 12.86
N ILE A 363 0.09 -26.33 12.86
CA ILE A 363 -1.28 -25.82 12.82
C ILE A 363 -2.02 -26.34 14.05
N SER A 364 -2.68 -25.44 14.77
CA SER A 364 -3.61 -25.78 15.85
C SER A 364 -4.99 -25.25 15.51
N PHE A 365 -6.02 -26.08 15.56
CA PHE A 365 -7.39 -25.67 15.23
C PHE A 365 -8.43 -26.34 16.12
N ASN A 366 -9.53 -25.63 16.38
CA ASN A 366 -10.68 -26.20 17.08
C ASN A 366 -11.64 -26.91 16.11
N LYS A 367 -12.30 -28.00 16.57
CA LYS A 367 -13.35 -28.69 15.81
C LYS A 367 -14.40 -27.74 15.23
N GLN A 368 -14.81 -26.71 15.99
CA GLN A 368 -15.83 -25.77 15.56
C GLN A 368 -15.41 -24.96 14.35
N VAL A 369 -14.13 -24.60 14.21
CA VAL A 369 -13.67 -23.91 13.01
C VAL A 369 -13.88 -24.77 11.78
N VAL A 370 -13.50 -26.05 11.84
CA VAL A 370 -13.69 -27.00 10.74
C VAL A 370 -15.19 -27.15 10.45
N LYS A 371 -16.01 -27.34 11.49
CA LYS A 371 -17.47 -27.42 11.35
C LYS A 371 -18.03 -26.19 10.64
N THR A 372 -17.67 -24.99 11.07
CA THR A 372 -18.16 -23.74 10.47
C THR A 372 -17.70 -23.63 9.01
N PHE A 373 -16.41 -23.83 8.71
CA PHE A 373 -15.91 -23.81 7.33
C PHE A 373 -16.61 -24.82 6.43
N THR A 374 -16.67 -26.08 6.86
CA THR A 374 -17.27 -27.15 6.06
C THR A 374 -18.77 -26.94 5.89
N HIS A 375 -19.49 -26.49 6.92
CA HIS A 375 -20.92 -26.19 6.81
C HIS A 375 -21.18 -25.07 5.80
N HIS A 376 -20.43 -23.96 5.85
CA HIS A 376 -20.61 -22.86 4.91
C HIS A 376 -20.18 -23.22 3.48
N TYR A 377 -19.02 -23.85 3.30
CA TYR A 377 -18.51 -24.27 1.99
C TYR A 377 -19.41 -25.31 1.33
N MET A 378 -19.81 -26.35 2.08
CA MET A 378 -20.68 -27.40 1.55
C MET A 378 -22.06 -26.86 1.22
N ARG A 379 -22.63 -25.98 2.07
CA ARG A 379 -23.96 -25.39 1.83
C ARG A 379 -23.97 -24.53 0.56
N ALA A 380 -22.89 -23.82 0.27
CA ALA A 380 -22.72 -23.11 -1.00
C ALA A 380 -22.69 -24.07 -2.20
N ALA A 381 -22.15 -25.27 -2.02
CA ALA A 381 -22.18 -26.36 -3.01
C ALA A 381 -23.47 -27.21 -2.97
N GLY A 382 -24.50 -26.80 -2.23
CA GLY A 382 -25.77 -27.53 -2.09
C GLY A 382 -25.68 -28.84 -1.29
N LYS A 383 -24.57 -29.05 -0.56
CA LYS A 383 -24.32 -30.23 0.27
C LYS A 383 -24.34 -29.85 1.75
N ASN A 384 -24.63 -30.79 2.63
CA ASN A 384 -24.42 -30.63 4.07
C ASN A 384 -23.55 -31.78 4.55
N MET A 385 -22.63 -31.50 5.48
CA MET A 385 -21.91 -32.52 6.24
C MET A 385 -22.51 -32.57 7.63
N SER A 386 -22.85 -33.77 8.08
CA SER A 386 -23.30 -34.04 9.44
C SER A 386 -22.14 -34.00 10.43
N ASP A 387 -22.46 -33.78 11.71
CA ASP A 387 -21.46 -33.82 12.78
C ASP A 387 -20.78 -35.20 12.91
N GLN A 388 -21.49 -36.28 12.53
CA GLN A 388 -20.93 -37.62 12.50
C GLN A 388 -19.90 -37.81 11.39
N GLU A 389 -20.19 -37.34 10.17
CA GLU A 389 -19.23 -37.39 9.06
C GLU A 389 -17.98 -36.55 9.36
N LEU A 390 -18.15 -35.39 9.99
CA LEU A 390 -17.03 -34.56 10.43
C LEU A 390 -16.16 -35.29 11.47
N GLU A 391 -16.76 -35.94 12.48
CA GLU A 391 -16.02 -36.72 13.46
C GLU A 391 -15.33 -37.94 12.85
N GLN A 392 -15.97 -38.62 11.89
CA GLN A 392 -15.35 -39.73 11.16
C GLN A 392 -14.12 -39.26 10.39
N MET A 393 -14.20 -38.10 9.71
CA MET A 393 -13.06 -37.51 9.01
C MET A 393 -11.92 -37.19 9.96
N LEU A 394 -12.20 -36.49 11.08
CA LEU A 394 -11.17 -36.13 12.06
C LEU A 394 -10.56 -37.37 12.73
N SER A 395 -11.38 -38.37 13.05
CA SER A 395 -10.92 -39.64 13.61
C SER A 395 -10.04 -40.43 12.63
N ALA A 396 -10.38 -40.42 11.33
CA ALA A 396 -9.55 -41.06 10.30
C ALA A 396 -8.19 -40.36 10.15
N MET A 397 -8.16 -39.02 10.17
CA MET A 397 -6.90 -38.26 10.16
C MET A 397 -6.04 -38.58 11.38
N GLN A 398 -6.66 -38.71 12.56
CA GLN A 398 -5.98 -39.09 13.79
C GLN A 398 -5.45 -40.53 13.74
N ALA A 399 -6.25 -41.49 13.25
CA ALA A 399 -5.84 -42.89 13.07
C ALA A 399 -4.65 -43.03 12.12
N ASN A 400 -4.60 -42.19 11.09
CA ASN A 400 -3.49 -42.10 10.14
C ASN A 400 -2.30 -41.26 10.65
N GLN A 401 -2.30 -40.86 11.93
CA GLN A 401 -1.25 -40.06 12.59
C GLN A 401 -0.96 -38.71 11.92
N GLN A 402 -1.95 -38.16 11.20
CA GLN A 402 -1.82 -36.86 10.53
C GLN A 402 -2.08 -35.69 11.47
N ILE A 403 -2.93 -35.93 12.48
CA ILE A 403 -3.29 -34.95 13.51
C ILE A 403 -3.29 -35.60 14.89
N GLN A 404 -3.04 -34.78 15.90
CA GLN A 404 -3.21 -35.13 17.30
C GLN A 404 -4.41 -34.39 17.87
N ARG A 405 -5.13 -35.03 18.79
CA ARG A 405 -6.31 -34.47 19.44
C ARG A 405 -6.06 -34.29 20.93
N ASP A 406 -6.33 -33.09 21.43
CA ASP A 406 -6.37 -32.74 22.86
C ASP A 406 -7.72 -32.07 23.14
N GLY A 407 -8.68 -32.86 23.63
CA GLY A 407 -10.08 -32.44 23.75
C GLY A 407 -10.69 -32.06 22.39
N ASP A 408 -11.06 -30.78 22.25
CA ASP A 408 -11.63 -30.20 21.02
C ASP A 408 -10.58 -29.48 20.14
N VAL A 409 -9.31 -29.49 20.56
CA VAL A 409 -8.21 -28.88 19.82
C VAL A 409 -7.45 -29.97 19.08
N PHE A 410 -7.16 -29.72 17.82
CA PHE A 410 -6.38 -30.59 16.95
C PHE A 410 -5.09 -29.90 16.58
N LYS A 411 -3.99 -30.65 16.63
CA LYS A 411 -2.65 -30.20 16.24
C LYS A 411 -2.17 -31.00 15.04
N LEU A 412 -1.68 -30.30 14.02
CA LEU A 412 -1.03 -30.86 12.84
C LEU A 412 0.38 -30.28 12.76
N SER A 413 1.37 -31.15 12.79
CA SER A 413 2.76 -30.79 12.54
C SER A 413 3.26 -31.56 11.33
N MET A 414 3.81 -30.87 10.34
CA MET A 414 4.23 -31.46 9.07
C MET A 414 5.56 -30.90 8.62
N HIS A 415 6.46 -31.79 8.21
CA HIS A 415 7.63 -31.44 7.41
C HIS A 415 7.33 -31.76 5.95
N TYR A 416 7.63 -30.81 5.08
CA TYR A 416 7.64 -30.96 3.65
C TYR A 416 9.06 -30.74 3.16
N LEU A 417 9.66 -31.77 2.56
CA LEU A 417 11.03 -31.72 2.04
C LEU A 417 11.01 -32.28 0.62
N TYR A 418 11.33 -31.42 -0.35
CA TYR A 418 11.61 -31.82 -1.74
C TYR A 418 10.51 -32.70 -2.37
N GLY A 419 9.24 -32.33 -2.24
CA GLY A 419 8.13 -33.12 -2.77
C GLY A 419 7.47 -34.06 -1.77
N GLU A 420 8.15 -34.42 -0.69
CA GLU A 420 7.69 -35.42 0.28
C GLU A 420 7.09 -34.79 1.53
N LYS A 421 5.97 -35.35 2.02
CA LYS A 421 5.28 -34.93 3.25
C LYS A 421 5.53 -35.96 4.34
N LYS A 422 5.98 -35.49 5.51
CA LYS A 422 6.11 -36.29 6.73
C LYS A 422 5.37 -35.60 7.87
N PHE A 423 4.33 -36.26 8.39
CA PHE A 423 3.66 -35.79 9.60
C PHE A 423 4.54 -36.08 10.81
N LEU A 424 4.66 -35.10 11.71
CA LEU A 424 5.38 -35.25 12.96
C LEU A 424 4.41 -35.72 14.01
N THR A 425 4.70 -36.88 14.60
CA THR A 425 4.12 -37.24 15.89
C THR A 425 4.86 -36.44 16.97
N ALA A 426 4.12 -35.70 17.81
CA ALA A 426 4.71 -35.09 18.99
C ALA A 426 5.39 -36.19 19.84
N GLN A 427 6.61 -35.88 20.30
CA GLN A 427 7.25 -36.62 21.40
C GLN A 427 6.51 -36.38 22.71
#